data_AF-A0A6I6ML55-F1
#
_entry.id   AF-A0A6I6ML55-F1
#
_cell.length_a   1.000
_cell.length_b   1.000
_cell.length_c   1.000
_cell.angle_alpha   90.00
_cell.angle_beta   90.00
_cell.angle_gamma   90.00
#
_symmetry.space_group_name_H-M   'P 1'
#
loop_
_entity.id
_entity.type
_entity.pdbx_description
1 polymer ?
#
loop_
_entity_poly.entity_id
_entity_poly.type
_entity_poly.pdbx_seq_one_letter_code
_entity_poly.pdbx_strand_id
1 'polypeptide(L)'
;MLSEHLGYLQDRRRLARFKEAIASVVQRGDRVADLGCGSGLLGMMCLQAGATHAYEIESEPIIIAARQSFERAGLADRATFLRTRSFVAELPEPVDLAICDHVGYFGVDYGILELLRDARDRLLKPGGRLAPAGLKLYLGAVQSPTCRDSVDAWSNPEIPSEFRWLGQHNINTKHSAKLEPDHLLSAPVELCYLDFYQDQPDFFSWTAELRISRDGVFHGLAGWFDCKLADDVWMTNSPLSDEAIDRQQAFFPISEPVEVRAGALVTAKVRTRPDDHMIAWTVEFPATGRTFKHSTLDGMVLDAGDLMHGLPERVPLLSPEGRARVTVLSYCDGRRTAREVEQAVLAEHPMLLPSKREISRFVASVLSKDAT
;
A
#
# COMPACT_ATOMS: atom_id res chain seq x y z
N MET A 1 -14.07 2.03 1.24
CA MET A 1 -14.20 1.23 2.48
C MET A 1 -15.04 -0.02 2.27
N LEU A 2 -16.38 -0.04 2.42
CA LEU A 2 -17.12 -1.33 2.34
C LEU A 2 -17.05 -2.04 0.97
N SER A 3 -17.04 -1.30 -0.15
CA SER A 3 -16.88 -1.88 -1.49
C SER A 3 -15.53 -2.58 -1.69
N GLU A 4 -14.50 -2.04 -1.06
CA GLU A 4 -13.14 -2.57 -1.10
C GLU A 4 -13.04 -3.86 -0.26
N HIS A 5 -13.56 -3.83 0.99
CA HIS A 5 -13.65 -5.03 1.82
C HIS A 5 -14.51 -6.13 1.19
N LEU A 6 -15.55 -5.78 0.44
CA LEU A 6 -16.32 -6.75 -0.34
C LEU A 6 -15.44 -7.45 -1.38
N GLY A 7 -14.58 -6.72 -2.10
CA GLY A 7 -13.60 -7.30 -3.01
C GLY A 7 -12.70 -8.32 -2.32
N TYR A 8 -12.15 -7.97 -1.15
CA TYR A 8 -11.31 -8.89 -0.35
C TYR A 8 -12.04 -10.16 0.10
N LEU A 9 -13.34 -10.06 0.36
CA LEU A 9 -14.21 -11.18 0.75
C LEU A 9 -14.74 -11.99 -0.44
N GLN A 10 -14.74 -11.45 -1.65
CA GLN A 10 -15.19 -12.13 -2.86
C GLN A 10 -14.05 -12.86 -3.59
N ASP A 11 -12.81 -12.45 -3.37
CA ASP A 11 -11.64 -13.12 -3.91
C ASP A 11 -11.43 -14.50 -3.25
N ARG A 12 -12.00 -15.53 -3.89
CA ARG A 12 -11.94 -16.91 -3.41
C ARG A 12 -10.53 -17.47 -3.37
N ARG A 13 -9.63 -17.06 -4.27
CA ARG A 13 -8.25 -17.56 -4.33
C ARG A 13 -7.44 -17.01 -3.17
N ARG A 14 -7.54 -15.70 -2.93
CA ARG A 14 -6.95 -15.05 -1.76
C ARG A 14 -7.44 -15.71 -0.45
N LEU A 15 -8.75 -15.89 -0.30
CA LEU A 15 -9.32 -16.53 0.89
C LEU A 15 -8.83 -17.97 1.08
N ALA A 16 -8.73 -18.75 -0.01
CA ALA A 16 -8.22 -20.10 0.06
C ALA A 16 -6.76 -20.14 0.56
N ARG A 17 -5.90 -19.24 0.05
CA ARG A 17 -4.48 -19.18 0.48
C ARG A 17 -4.31 -18.74 1.92
N PHE A 18 -5.07 -17.74 2.39
CA PHE A 18 -5.05 -17.38 3.82
C PHE A 18 -5.56 -18.52 4.70
N LYS A 19 -6.63 -19.21 4.30
CA LYS A 19 -7.16 -20.35 5.06
C LYS A 19 -6.14 -21.49 5.16
N GLU A 20 -5.47 -21.81 4.06
CA GLU A 20 -4.40 -22.81 4.00
C GLU A 20 -3.21 -22.41 4.89
N ALA A 21 -2.77 -21.16 4.79
CA ALA A 21 -1.68 -20.63 5.60
C ALA A 21 -2.02 -20.64 7.09
N ILE A 22 -3.21 -20.14 7.47
CA ILE A 22 -3.69 -20.12 8.85
C ILE A 22 -3.78 -21.53 9.42
N ALA A 23 -4.29 -22.50 8.66
CA ALA A 23 -4.35 -23.90 9.09
C ALA A 23 -2.96 -24.53 9.31
N SER A 24 -1.95 -24.06 8.58
CA SER A 24 -0.56 -24.51 8.72
C SER A 24 0.19 -23.79 9.85
N VAL A 25 -0.05 -22.50 10.04
CA VAL A 25 0.77 -21.65 10.92
C VAL A 25 0.19 -21.49 12.31
N VAL A 26 -1.14 -21.55 12.50
CA VAL A 26 -1.76 -21.39 13.82
C VAL A 26 -1.65 -22.68 14.62
N GLN A 27 -1.17 -22.55 15.85
CA GLN A 27 -1.11 -23.62 16.84
C GLN A 27 -2.21 -23.42 17.89
N ARG A 28 -2.72 -24.54 18.42
CA ARG A 28 -3.72 -24.50 19.50
C ARG A 28 -3.11 -23.82 20.73
N GLY A 29 -3.75 -22.75 21.20
CA GLY A 29 -3.23 -21.95 22.31
C GLY A 29 -2.76 -20.56 21.88
N ASP A 30 -2.43 -20.36 20.60
CA ASP A 30 -1.84 -19.12 20.10
C ASP A 30 -2.69 -17.89 20.42
N ARG A 31 -2.03 -16.79 20.78
CA ARG A 31 -2.58 -15.45 20.72
C ARG A 31 -2.16 -14.82 19.40
N VAL A 32 -3.06 -14.11 18.73
CA VAL A 32 -2.78 -13.51 17.42
C VAL A 32 -2.99 -12.00 17.42
N ALA A 33 -2.18 -11.26 16.66
CA ALA A 33 -2.44 -9.86 16.32
C ALA A 33 -2.76 -9.76 14.82
N ASP A 34 -3.96 -9.30 14.48
CA ASP A 34 -4.38 -9.00 13.11
C ASP A 34 -4.12 -7.50 12.84
N LEU A 35 -3.07 -7.20 12.07
CA LEU A 35 -2.56 -5.85 11.84
C LEU A 35 -3.26 -5.22 10.63
N GLY A 36 -4.07 -4.20 10.86
CA GLY A 36 -4.96 -3.66 9.82
C GLY A 36 -6.10 -4.64 9.52
N CYS A 37 -6.78 -5.10 10.58
CA CYS A 37 -7.72 -6.21 10.50
C CYS A 37 -8.91 -5.95 9.56
N GLY A 38 -9.21 -4.68 9.24
CA GLY A 38 -10.29 -4.32 8.36
C GLY A 38 -11.65 -4.79 8.89
N SER A 39 -12.29 -5.72 8.17
CA SER A 39 -13.54 -6.37 8.59
C SER A 39 -13.35 -7.54 9.56
N GLY A 40 -12.12 -7.84 9.99
CA GLY A 40 -11.79 -8.82 11.03
C GLY A 40 -11.74 -10.27 10.54
N LEU A 41 -11.54 -10.50 9.24
CA LEU A 41 -11.64 -11.84 8.67
C LEU A 41 -10.48 -12.76 9.10
N LEU A 42 -9.25 -12.27 9.08
CA LEU A 42 -8.07 -13.11 9.28
C LEU A 42 -7.95 -13.54 10.75
N GLY A 43 -8.13 -12.62 11.69
CA GLY A 43 -8.19 -12.95 13.10
C GLY A 43 -9.34 -13.89 13.46
N MET A 44 -10.51 -13.75 12.82
CA MET A 44 -11.62 -14.70 12.96
C MET A 44 -11.23 -16.11 12.47
N MET A 45 -10.58 -16.22 11.31
CA MET A 45 -10.07 -17.50 10.80
C MET A 45 -9.02 -18.11 11.75
N CYS A 46 -8.16 -17.30 12.37
CA CYS A 46 -7.20 -17.77 13.36
C CYS A 46 -7.88 -18.35 14.61
N LEU A 47 -8.92 -17.68 15.14
CA LEU A 47 -9.70 -18.21 16.27
C LEU A 47 -10.39 -19.53 15.94
N GLN A 48 -10.87 -19.68 14.70
CA GLN A 48 -11.47 -20.92 14.22
C GLN A 48 -10.43 -22.04 14.04
N ALA A 49 -9.18 -21.68 13.72
CA ALA A 49 -8.06 -22.62 13.59
C ALA A 49 -7.44 -23.06 14.93
N GLY A 50 -7.83 -22.44 16.05
CA GLY A 50 -7.43 -22.88 17.39
C GLY A 50 -6.65 -21.86 18.23
N ALA A 51 -6.43 -20.65 17.71
CA ALA A 51 -5.94 -19.54 18.51
C ALA A 51 -6.89 -19.26 19.67
N THR A 52 -6.39 -18.93 20.85
CA THR A 52 -7.22 -18.66 22.03
C THR A 52 -7.77 -17.24 22.05
N HIS A 53 -7.01 -16.28 21.54
CA HIS A 53 -7.36 -14.86 21.55
C HIS A 53 -6.86 -14.13 20.30
N ALA A 54 -7.63 -13.15 19.81
CA ALA A 54 -7.24 -12.29 18.70
C ALA A 54 -7.26 -10.81 19.10
N TYR A 55 -6.18 -10.09 18.79
CA TYR A 55 -6.11 -8.64 18.87
C TYR A 55 -6.34 -8.06 17.48
N GLU A 56 -7.52 -7.49 17.28
CA GLU A 56 -7.96 -6.87 16.04
C GLU A 56 -7.53 -5.40 16.05
N ILE A 57 -6.47 -5.05 15.32
CA ILE A 57 -5.89 -3.70 15.31
C ILE A 57 -6.23 -3.01 13.99
N GLU A 58 -6.93 -1.89 14.06
CA GLU A 58 -7.36 -1.14 12.87
C GLU A 58 -7.59 0.33 13.22
N SER A 59 -7.00 1.26 12.49
CA SER A 59 -7.18 2.70 12.75
C SER A 59 -8.51 3.23 12.22
N GLU A 60 -9.00 2.63 11.13
CA GLU A 60 -10.17 3.11 10.41
C GLU A 60 -11.49 2.67 11.06
N PRO A 61 -12.59 3.43 10.82
CA PRO A 61 -13.93 3.10 11.34
C PRO A 61 -14.45 1.69 11.03
N ILE A 62 -13.87 0.98 10.05
CA ILE A 62 -14.28 -0.38 9.68
C ILE A 62 -14.16 -1.38 10.84
N ILE A 63 -13.33 -1.10 11.85
CA ILE A 63 -13.22 -1.92 13.06
C ILE A 63 -14.57 -2.10 13.80
N ILE A 64 -15.51 -1.16 13.62
CA ILE A 64 -16.88 -1.29 14.14
C ILE A 64 -17.61 -2.46 13.47
N ALA A 65 -17.44 -2.60 12.15
CA ALA A 65 -17.99 -3.72 11.39
C ALA A 65 -17.28 -5.04 11.73
N ALA A 66 -15.97 -5.02 12.00
CA ALA A 66 -15.23 -6.19 12.49
C ALA A 66 -15.84 -6.69 13.80
N ARG A 67 -16.00 -5.81 14.80
CA ARG A 67 -16.63 -6.16 16.07
C ARG A 67 -18.01 -6.79 15.91
N GLN A 68 -18.88 -6.18 15.10
CA GLN A 68 -20.21 -6.75 14.83
C GLN A 68 -20.14 -8.11 14.13
N SER A 69 -19.13 -8.34 13.29
CA SER A 69 -18.94 -9.62 12.61
C SER A 69 -18.53 -10.72 13.60
N PHE A 70 -17.66 -10.41 14.56
CA PHE A 70 -17.31 -11.34 15.65
C PHE A 70 -18.49 -11.60 16.59
N GLU A 71 -19.30 -10.60 16.91
CA GLU A 71 -20.50 -10.76 17.72
C GLU A 71 -21.48 -11.74 17.05
N ARG A 72 -21.73 -11.57 15.74
CA ARG A 72 -22.59 -12.48 14.95
C ARG A 72 -22.00 -13.88 14.82
N ALA A 73 -20.67 -14.01 14.83
CA ALA A 73 -19.99 -15.30 14.79
C ALA A 73 -19.89 -16.00 16.16
N GLY A 74 -20.29 -15.33 17.26
CA GLY A 74 -20.14 -15.86 18.61
C GLY A 74 -18.68 -15.96 19.07
N LEU A 75 -17.81 -15.07 18.58
CA LEU A 75 -16.37 -15.06 18.85
C LEU A 75 -15.88 -13.78 19.55
N ALA A 76 -16.78 -12.84 19.82
CA ALA A 76 -16.42 -11.52 20.39
C ALA A 76 -15.78 -11.60 21.78
N ASP A 77 -16.07 -12.64 22.56
CA ASP A 77 -15.47 -12.91 23.87
C ASP A 77 -13.97 -13.29 23.79
N ARG A 78 -13.52 -13.72 22.62
CA ARG A 78 -12.13 -14.14 22.33
C ARG A 78 -11.36 -13.11 21.50
N ALA A 79 -11.88 -11.89 21.39
CA ALA A 79 -11.27 -10.82 20.61
C ALA A 79 -11.16 -9.52 21.40
N THR A 80 -10.11 -8.75 21.15
CA THR A 80 -9.95 -7.38 21.64
C THR A 80 -9.77 -6.45 20.44
N PHE A 81 -10.63 -5.44 20.34
CA PHE A 81 -10.65 -4.49 19.23
C PHE A 81 -9.91 -3.21 19.64
N LEU A 82 -8.81 -2.90 18.96
CA LEU A 82 -7.98 -1.75 19.21
C LEU A 82 -8.08 -0.78 18.03
N ARG A 83 -8.85 0.30 18.21
CA ARG A 83 -8.98 1.34 17.17
C ARG A 83 -7.76 2.26 17.16
N THR A 84 -6.65 1.79 16.58
CA THR A 84 -5.36 2.47 16.58
C THR A 84 -4.48 1.97 15.45
N ARG A 85 -3.37 2.67 15.18
CA ARG A 85 -2.32 2.17 14.28
C ARG A 85 -1.53 1.08 14.99
N SER A 86 -1.17 0.02 14.27
CA SER A 86 -0.32 -1.06 14.78
C SER A 86 0.94 -0.56 15.48
N PHE A 87 1.63 0.43 14.89
CA PHE A 87 2.84 1.08 15.42
C PHE A 87 2.74 1.63 16.85
N VAL A 88 1.53 1.91 17.35
CA VAL A 88 1.31 2.43 18.71
C VAL A 88 0.30 1.57 19.50
N ALA A 89 -0.06 0.40 18.98
CA ALA A 89 -0.94 -0.52 19.67
C ALA A 89 -0.22 -1.15 20.87
N GLU A 90 -0.82 -1.06 22.05
CA GLU A 90 -0.31 -1.68 23.26
C GLU A 90 -1.08 -2.98 23.54
N LEU A 91 -0.36 -4.09 23.61
CA LEU A 91 -0.90 -5.40 23.96
C LEU A 91 -0.48 -5.73 25.40
N PRO A 92 -1.36 -6.38 26.20
CA PRO A 92 -1.02 -6.73 27.58
C PRO A 92 0.08 -7.79 27.66
N GLU A 93 0.28 -8.56 26.59
CA GLU A 93 1.38 -9.50 26.41
C GLU A 93 1.72 -9.64 24.91
N PRO A 94 2.97 -9.97 24.56
CA PRO A 94 3.34 -10.29 23.18
C PRO A 94 2.57 -11.51 22.65
N VAL A 95 2.39 -11.58 21.34
CA VAL A 95 1.58 -12.61 20.65
C VAL A 95 2.43 -13.71 20.01
N ASP A 96 1.81 -14.84 19.72
CA ASP A 96 2.47 -16.00 19.09
C ASP A 96 2.52 -15.89 17.56
N LEU A 97 1.58 -15.14 16.97
CA LEU A 97 1.46 -14.87 15.53
C LEU A 97 1.02 -13.43 15.30
N ALA A 98 1.69 -12.72 14.40
CA ALA A 98 1.19 -11.48 13.82
C ALA A 98 0.84 -11.73 12.34
N ILE A 99 -0.38 -11.37 11.95
CA ILE A 99 -0.92 -11.60 10.62
C ILE A 99 -1.42 -10.29 9.98
N CYS A 100 -1.23 -10.14 8.68
CA CYS A 100 -1.80 -9.01 7.92
C CYS A 100 -2.03 -9.37 6.44
N ASP A 101 -2.79 -8.54 5.73
CA ASP A 101 -2.79 -8.49 4.26
C ASP A 101 -2.53 -7.06 3.79
N HIS A 102 -1.26 -6.68 3.79
CA HIS A 102 -0.81 -5.34 3.42
C HIS A 102 0.10 -5.32 2.17
N VAL A 103 -0.01 -6.34 1.32
CA VAL A 103 0.91 -6.54 0.19
C VAL A 103 0.49 -5.68 -1.02
N GLY A 104 1.38 -4.84 -1.52
CA GLY A 104 1.14 -3.94 -2.66
C GLY A 104 0.95 -4.60 -4.02
N TYR A 105 0.66 -3.81 -5.06
CA TYR A 105 0.68 -4.27 -6.46
C TYR A 105 2.06 -4.81 -6.87
N PHE A 106 3.12 -4.12 -6.45
CA PHE A 106 4.51 -4.55 -6.61
C PHE A 106 5.05 -5.22 -5.34
N GLY A 107 4.16 -5.67 -4.45
CA GLY A 107 4.51 -6.39 -3.23
C GLY A 107 4.99 -5.50 -2.07
N VAL A 108 5.99 -4.64 -2.31
CA VAL A 108 6.59 -3.74 -1.29
C VAL A 108 5.86 -2.41 -1.15
N ASP A 109 4.70 -2.25 -1.77
CA ASP A 109 3.91 -1.03 -1.56
C ASP A 109 3.22 -1.05 -0.19
N TYR A 110 2.65 0.09 0.19
CA TYR A 110 1.85 0.26 1.41
C TYR A 110 2.61 0.08 2.74
N GLY A 111 3.95 0.01 2.75
CA GLY A 111 4.72 0.03 3.99
C GLY A 111 4.74 -1.29 4.76
N ILE A 112 4.49 -2.42 4.08
CA ILE A 112 4.51 -3.75 4.70
C ILE A 112 5.85 -4.07 5.40
N LEU A 113 6.98 -3.54 4.88
CA LEU A 113 8.31 -3.78 5.44
C LEU A 113 8.46 -3.16 6.83
N GLU A 114 8.09 -1.89 6.98
CA GLU A 114 8.12 -1.20 8.27
C GLU A 114 7.10 -1.81 9.24
N LEU A 115 5.89 -2.09 8.76
CA LEU A 115 4.81 -2.69 9.54
C LEU A 115 5.23 -4.03 10.18
N LEU A 116 5.81 -4.94 9.38
CA LEU A 116 6.20 -6.26 9.88
C LEU A 116 7.48 -6.22 10.72
N ARG A 117 8.39 -5.27 10.45
CA ARG A 117 9.56 -5.01 11.31
C ARG A 117 9.12 -4.58 12.71
N ASP A 118 8.25 -3.57 12.83
CA ASP A 118 7.73 -3.11 14.12
C ASP A 118 6.95 -4.22 14.84
N ALA A 119 6.08 -4.95 14.14
CA ALA A 119 5.33 -6.03 14.75
C ALA A 119 6.24 -7.16 15.26
N ARG A 120 7.27 -7.53 14.50
CA ARG A 120 8.25 -8.53 14.89
C ARG A 120 9.00 -8.12 16.15
N ASP A 121 9.45 -6.87 16.21
CA ASP A 121 10.32 -6.41 17.29
C ASP A 121 9.55 -6.09 18.58
N ARG A 122 8.30 -5.62 18.46
CA ARG A 122 7.51 -5.10 19.60
C ARG A 122 6.35 -5.98 20.01
N LEU A 123 5.68 -6.63 19.06
CA LEU A 123 4.43 -7.36 19.31
C LEU A 123 4.62 -8.88 19.44
N LEU A 124 5.66 -9.46 18.84
CA LEU A 124 5.88 -10.91 18.87
C LEU A 124 6.63 -11.39 20.12
N LYS A 125 6.26 -12.59 20.59
CA LYS A 125 7.09 -13.37 21.51
C LYS A 125 8.40 -13.80 20.82
N PRO A 126 9.47 -14.10 21.58
CA PRO A 126 10.62 -14.80 21.03
C PRO A 126 10.19 -16.12 20.36
N GLY A 127 10.53 -16.31 19.08
CA GLY A 127 10.09 -17.46 18.28
C GLY A 127 8.66 -17.37 17.75
N GLY A 128 8.00 -16.21 17.89
CA GLY A 128 6.70 -15.93 17.28
C GLY A 128 6.74 -15.97 15.75
N ARG A 129 5.58 -16.06 15.12
CA ARG A 129 5.43 -16.20 13.67
C ARG A 129 4.87 -14.94 13.01
N LEU A 130 5.24 -14.72 11.75
CA LEU A 130 4.68 -13.70 10.87
C LEU A 130 3.92 -14.38 9.73
N ALA A 131 2.75 -13.84 9.40
CA ALA A 131 2.01 -14.20 8.19
C ALA A 131 1.58 -12.90 7.48
N PRO A 132 2.22 -12.49 6.38
CA PRO A 132 3.23 -13.23 5.63
C PRO A 132 4.60 -13.32 6.31
N ALA A 133 5.38 -14.34 5.91
CA ALA A 133 6.76 -14.58 6.33
C ALA A 133 7.81 -14.01 5.36
N GLY A 134 7.44 -13.76 4.10
CA GLY A 134 8.35 -13.18 3.13
C GLY A 134 7.72 -12.89 1.78
N LEU A 135 8.51 -12.36 0.86
CA LEU A 135 8.05 -11.83 -0.42
C LEU A 135 9.12 -12.01 -1.50
N LYS A 136 8.72 -12.50 -2.68
CA LYS A 136 9.53 -12.47 -3.90
C LYS A 136 8.99 -11.43 -4.85
N LEU A 137 9.88 -10.69 -5.48
CA LEU A 137 9.53 -9.66 -6.46
C LEU A 137 9.97 -10.10 -7.85
N TYR A 138 9.11 -9.85 -8.85
CA TYR A 138 9.36 -10.22 -10.24
C TYR A 138 9.22 -9.02 -11.17
N LEU A 139 9.95 -9.07 -12.27
CA LEU A 139 9.87 -8.10 -13.36
C LEU A 139 9.72 -8.80 -14.71
N GLY A 140 9.00 -8.18 -15.64
CA GLY A 140 8.87 -8.66 -17.02
C GLY A 140 8.73 -7.52 -18.03
N ALA A 141 9.14 -7.77 -19.28
CA ALA A 141 8.88 -6.87 -20.39
C ALA A 141 7.41 -6.99 -20.85
N VAL A 142 6.73 -5.89 -21.14
CA VAL A 142 5.30 -5.90 -21.49
C VAL A 142 4.98 -5.17 -22.80
N GLN A 143 4.11 -5.81 -23.58
CA GLN A 143 3.29 -5.20 -24.63
C GLN A 143 1.83 -5.20 -24.17
N SER A 144 1.31 -4.03 -23.78
CA SER A 144 -0.12 -3.86 -23.47
C SER A 144 -0.62 -2.53 -24.07
N PRO A 145 -1.40 -2.57 -25.16
CA PRO A 145 -1.99 -1.35 -25.75
C PRO A 145 -2.88 -0.61 -24.75
N THR A 146 -3.68 -1.32 -23.94
CA THR A 146 -4.52 -0.70 -22.92
C THR A 146 -3.72 0.09 -21.88
N CYS A 147 -2.60 -0.46 -21.40
CA CYS A 147 -1.72 0.28 -20.50
C CYS A 147 -1.09 1.51 -21.19
N ARG A 148 -0.74 1.37 -22.48
CA ARG A 148 -0.21 2.47 -23.29
C ARG A 148 -1.22 3.60 -23.45
N ASP A 149 -2.47 3.27 -23.79
CA ASP A 149 -3.56 4.24 -23.96
C ASP A 149 -3.81 5.02 -22.65
N SER A 150 -3.75 4.36 -21.50
CA SER A 150 -3.88 5.02 -20.19
C SER A 150 -2.73 5.99 -19.91
N VAL A 151 -1.53 5.69 -20.38
CA VAL A 151 -0.37 6.58 -20.25
C VAL A 151 -0.49 7.78 -21.19
N ASP A 152 -0.95 7.54 -22.42
CA ASP A 152 -1.14 8.54 -23.47
C ASP A 152 -2.44 9.34 -23.37
N ALA A 153 -3.28 9.05 -22.37
CA ALA A 153 -4.60 9.68 -22.21
C ALA A 153 -4.52 11.22 -22.21
N TRP A 154 -3.46 11.79 -21.65
CA TRP A 154 -3.23 13.24 -21.64
C TRP A 154 -2.88 13.82 -23.02
N SER A 155 -2.39 13.00 -23.94
CA SER A 155 -2.10 13.40 -25.33
C SER A 155 -3.33 13.32 -26.24
N ASN A 156 -4.46 12.81 -25.76
CA ASN A 156 -5.70 12.72 -26.54
C ASN A 156 -6.11 14.11 -27.08
N PRO A 157 -6.39 14.25 -28.40
CA PRO A 157 -6.86 15.49 -29.00
C PRO A 157 -8.09 16.14 -28.36
N GLU A 158 -8.95 15.35 -27.72
CA GLU A 158 -10.13 15.83 -26.98
C GLU A 158 -9.77 16.58 -25.69
N ILE A 159 -8.57 16.35 -25.15
CA ILE A 159 -8.04 17.11 -24.01
C ILE A 159 -7.55 18.47 -24.52
N PRO A 160 -7.97 19.61 -23.92
CA PRO A 160 -7.51 20.92 -24.33
C PRO A 160 -5.97 21.01 -24.26
N SER A 161 -5.35 21.68 -25.24
CA SER A 161 -3.90 21.65 -25.41
C SER A 161 -3.12 22.16 -24.19
N GLU A 162 -3.73 23.02 -23.39
CA GLU A 162 -3.19 23.60 -22.16
C GLU A 162 -3.01 22.57 -21.04
N PHE A 163 -3.62 21.39 -21.12
CA PHE A 163 -3.53 20.34 -20.10
C PHE A 163 -2.64 19.16 -20.52
N ARG A 164 -2.30 19.03 -21.81
CA ARG A 164 -1.59 17.84 -22.31
C ARG A 164 -0.18 17.67 -21.73
N TRP A 165 0.44 18.76 -21.26
CA TRP A 165 1.74 18.71 -20.58
C TRP A 165 1.71 17.84 -19.31
N LEU A 166 0.54 17.64 -18.69
CA LEU A 166 0.38 16.73 -17.54
C LEU A 166 0.72 15.27 -17.88
N GLY A 167 0.78 14.91 -19.16
CA GLY A 167 1.31 13.62 -19.61
C GLY A 167 2.74 13.36 -19.14
N GLN A 168 3.57 14.40 -18.94
CA GLN A 168 4.92 14.27 -18.40
C GLN A 168 4.94 13.76 -16.95
N HIS A 169 3.88 14.02 -16.18
CA HIS A 169 3.72 13.49 -14.84
C HIS A 169 3.17 12.06 -14.90
N ASN A 170 2.22 11.82 -15.80
CA ASN A 170 1.58 10.51 -15.96
C ASN A 170 2.56 9.40 -16.37
N ILE A 171 3.52 9.72 -17.25
CA ILE A 171 4.58 8.76 -17.65
C ILE A 171 5.54 8.42 -16.50
N ASN A 172 5.63 9.29 -15.51
CA ASN A 172 6.46 9.12 -14.33
C ASN A 172 5.69 8.49 -13.16
N THR A 173 4.52 7.89 -13.41
CA THR A 173 3.70 7.23 -12.39
C THR A 173 3.79 5.70 -12.53
N LYS A 174 3.77 5.00 -11.38
CA LYS A 174 3.52 3.55 -11.33
C LYS A 174 2.01 3.32 -11.47
N HIS A 175 1.62 2.59 -12.50
CA HIS A 175 0.20 2.31 -12.78
C HIS A 175 -0.21 0.94 -12.24
N SER A 176 -1.46 0.82 -11.82
CA SER A 176 -2.09 -0.47 -11.61
C SER A 176 -2.58 -1.01 -12.95
N ALA A 177 -2.25 -2.25 -13.28
CA ALA A 177 -2.60 -2.87 -14.55
C ALA A 177 -3.07 -4.30 -14.35
N LYS A 178 -4.15 -4.68 -15.05
CA LYS A 178 -4.54 -6.08 -15.20
C LYS A 178 -3.85 -6.63 -16.44
N LEU A 179 -2.80 -7.41 -16.23
CA LEU A 179 -2.00 -8.02 -17.28
C LEU A 179 -2.37 -9.49 -17.44
N GLU A 180 -2.24 -9.98 -18.67
CA GLU A 180 -2.53 -11.35 -19.07
C GLU A 180 -1.21 -11.98 -19.55
N PRO A 181 -1.09 -13.32 -19.58
CA PRO A 181 0.16 -13.99 -19.96
C PRO A 181 0.71 -13.54 -21.32
N ASP A 182 -0.17 -13.29 -22.29
CA ASP A 182 0.19 -12.90 -23.65
C ASP A 182 0.70 -11.45 -23.74
N HIS A 183 0.43 -10.60 -22.77
CA HIS A 183 1.02 -9.26 -22.69
C HIS A 183 2.53 -9.31 -22.41
N LEU A 184 3.07 -10.39 -21.84
CA LEU A 184 4.48 -10.50 -21.56
C LEU A 184 5.30 -10.76 -22.84
N LEU A 185 6.39 -10.00 -22.97
CA LEU A 185 7.38 -10.11 -24.03
C LEU A 185 8.62 -10.88 -23.59
N SER A 186 8.79 -11.16 -22.29
CA SER A 186 9.93 -11.91 -21.75
C SER A 186 9.45 -12.94 -20.71
N ALA A 187 10.30 -13.94 -20.45
CA ALA A 187 10.22 -14.69 -19.21
C ALA A 187 10.36 -13.74 -18.00
N PRO A 188 9.79 -14.10 -16.84
CA PRO A 188 9.93 -13.30 -15.64
C PRO A 188 11.33 -13.39 -15.05
N VAL A 189 11.80 -12.29 -14.47
CA VAL A 189 13.07 -12.23 -13.73
C VAL A 189 12.76 -11.96 -12.27
N GLU A 190 13.22 -12.84 -11.38
CA GLU A 190 13.18 -12.63 -9.93
C GLU A 190 14.19 -11.55 -9.54
N LEU A 191 13.74 -10.49 -8.88
CA LEU A 191 14.59 -9.38 -8.44
C LEU A 191 15.23 -9.68 -7.08
N CYS A 192 14.46 -10.22 -6.14
CA CYS A 192 14.92 -10.60 -4.81
C CYS A 192 13.88 -11.46 -4.08
N TYR A 193 14.34 -12.05 -2.98
CA TYR A 193 13.51 -12.56 -1.89
C TYR A 193 13.75 -11.69 -0.64
N LEU A 194 12.67 -11.24 -0.02
CA LEU A 194 12.64 -10.48 1.23
C LEU A 194 12.10 -11.39 2.33
N ASP A 195 12.93 -11.65 3.34
CA ASP A 195 12.56 -12.39 4.55
C ASP A 195 12.12 -11.38 5.64
N PHE A 196 10.87 -11.45 6.08
CA PHE A 196 10.33 -10.50 7.06
C PHE A 196 10.83 -10.74 8.49
N TYR A 197 11.52 -11.86 8.75
CA TYR A 197 12.23 -12.08 10.00
C TYR A 197 13.59 -11.39 10.06
N GLN A 198 14.07 -10.83 8.95
CA GLN A 198 15.35 -10.13 8.86
C GLN A 198 15.15 -8.63 8.71
N ASP A 199 16.17 -7.86 9.12
CA ASP A 199 16.21 -6.44 8.83
C ASP A 199 16.40 -6.21 7.33
N GLN A 200 15.67 -5.22 6.82
CA GLN A 200 15.67 -4.86 5.41
C GLN A 200 16.27 -3.45 5.25
N PRO A 201 16.99 -3.17 4.17
CA PRO A 201 17.45 -1.81 3.91
C PRO A 201 16.27 -0.90 3.55
N ASP A 202 16.39 0.39 3.83
CA ASP A 202 15.36 1.38 3.47
C ASP A 202 15.40 1.75 1.97
N PHE A 203 16.45 1.31 1.27
CA PHE A 203 16.66 1.54 -0.16
C PHE A 203 17.05 0.25 -0.88
N PHE A 204 16.38 -0.01 -2.00
CA PHE A 204 16.68 -1.14 -2.87
C PHE A 204 17.08 -0.67 -4.26
N SER A 205 17.98 -1.42 -4.90
CA SER A 205 18.39 -1.20 -6.29
C SER A 205 18.63 -2.55 -6.97
N TRP A 206 17.71 -2.94 -7.85
CA TRP A 206 17.79 -4.18 -8.61
C TRP A 206 18.08 -3.91 -10.08
N THR A 207 18.81 -4.82 -10.72
CA THR A 207 19.03 -4.84 -12.16
C THR A 207 18.58 -6.19 -12.72
N ALA A 208 17.74 -6.16 -13.74
CA ALA A 208 17.19 -7.32 -14.42
C ALA A 208 17.54 -7.28 -15.91
N GLU A 209 17.94 -8.44 -16.43
CA GLU A 209 18.18 -8.66 -17.85
C GLU A 209 16.97 -9.40 -18.45
N LEU A 210 16.18 -8.67 -19.24
CA LEU A 210 14.95 -9.16 -19.85
C LEU A 210 15.26 -9.61 -21.28
N ARG A 211 15.27 -10.93 -21.50
CA ARG A 211 15.41 -11.51 -22.84
C ARG A 211 14.05 -11.60 -23.51
N ILE A 212 13.88 -10.87 -24.60
CA ILE A 212 12.64 -10.83 -25.38
C ILE A 212 12.40 -12.22 -26.01
N SER A 213 11.25 -12.80 -25.75
CA SER A 213 10.86 -14.15 -26.15
C SER A 213 10.11 -14.18 -27.49
N ARG A 214 9.50 -13.07 -27.89
CA ARG A 214 8.78 -12.91 -29.15
C ARG A 214 8.89 -11.50 -29.71
N ASP A 215 8.77 -11.37 -31.01
CA ASP A 215 8.66 -10.07 -31.67
C ASP A 215 7.44 -9.30 -31.12
N GLY A 216 7.57 -7.98 -31.01
CA GLY A 216 6.51 -7.13 -30.48
C GLY A 216 6.93 -5.68 -30.27
N VAL A 217 6.08 -4.95 -29.54
CA VAL A 217 6.25 -3.55 -29.18
C VAL A 217 6.31 -3.44 -27.66
N PHE A 218 7.48 -3.08 -27.13
CA PHE A 218 7.70 -2.86 -25.72
C PHE A 218 7.05 -1.54 -25.29
N HIS A 219 6.13 -1.60 -24.32
CA HIS A 219 5.44 -0.42 -23.76
C HIS A 219 5.93 -0.05 -22.36
N GLY A 220 6.56 -0.99 -21.65
CA GLY A 220 7.01 -0.79 -20.28
C GLY A 220 7.39 -2.10 -19.60
N LEU A 221 7.61 -2.01 -18.29
CA LEU A 221 7.86 -3.15 -17.42
C LEU A 221 6.59 -3.51 -16.65
N ALA A 222 6.37 -4.80 -16.41
CA ALA A 222 5.47 -5.27 -15.37
C ALA A 222 6.25 -5.66 -14.12
N GLY A 223 5.67 -5.37 -12.96
CA GLY A 223 6.14 -5.86 -11.66
C GLY A 223 5.01 -6.54 -10.89
N TRP A 224 5.33 -7.64 -10.22
CA TRP A 224 4.38 -8.40 -9.41
C TRP A 224 5.13 -9.19 -8.32
N PHE A 225 4.41 -9.95 -7.51
CA PHE A 225 4.98 -10.64 -6.36
C PHE A 225 4.48 -12.08 -6.20
N ASP A 226 5.29 -12.87 -5.49
CA ASP A 226 4.85 -14.07 -4.77
C ASP A 226 5.07 -13.85 -3.27
N CYS A 227 4.01 -13.94 -2.49
CA CYS A 227 4.01 -13.68 -1.05
C CYS A 227 3.93 -15.00 -0.29
N LYS A 228 4.94 -15.27 0.54
CA LYS A 228 5.03 -16.45 1.39
C LYS A 228 4.16 -16.23 2.62
N LEU A 229 2.95 -16.78 2.65
CA LEU A 229 2.03 -16.66 3.77
C LEU A 229 2.41 -17.59 4.94
N ALA A 230 2.90 -18.78 4.62
CA ALA A 230 3.46 -19.79 5.53
C ALA A 230 4.53 -20.61 4.77
N ASP A 231 5.14 -21.62 5.41
CA ASP A 231 6.31 -22.32 4.83
C ASP A 231 6.12 -22.83 3.40
N ASP A 232 5.01 -23.52 3.14
CA ASP A 232 4.68 -24.06 1.82
C ASP A 232 3.48 -23.37 1.16
N VAL A 233 2.98 -22.28 1.76
CA VAL A 233 1.78 -21.59 1.27
C VAL A 233 2.15 -20.24 0.69
N TRP A 234 1.95 -20.10 -0.62
CA TRP A 234 2.27 -18.90 -1.38
C TRP A 234 1.01 -18.30 -2.02
N MET A 235 0.96 -16.98 -2.07
CA MET A 235 -0.08 -16.20 -2.72
C MET A 235 0.56 -15.28 -3.75
N THR A 236 0.02 -15.22 -4.96
CA THR A 236 0.63 -14.48 -6.07
C THR A 236 -0.38 -13.58 -6.77
N ASN A 237 0.08 -12.44 -7.27
CA ASN A 237 -0.63 -11.65 -8.28
C ASN A 237 0.03 -11.76 -9.67
N SER A 238 0.80 -12.82 -9.94
CA SER A 238 1.46 -13.02 -11.22
C SER A 238 0.46 -13.13 -12.37
N PRO A 239 0.67 -12.43 -13.51
CA PRO A 239 -0.16 -12.58 -14.69
C PRO A 239 0.03 -13.94 -15.38
N LEU A 240 1.02 -14.74 -14.97
CA LEU A 240 1.30 -16.08 -15.49
C LEU A 240 0.61 -17.20 -14.69
N SER A 241 -0.02 -16.87 -13.55
CA SER A 241 -0.59 -17.88 -12.66
C SER A 241 -2.11 -17.94 -12.83
N ASP A 242 -2.60 -19.13 -13.19
CA ASP A 242 -4.03 -19.43 -13.18
C ASP A 242 -4.63 -19.38 -11.77
N GLU A 243 -3.82 -19.35 -10.72
CA GLU A 243 -4.23 -19.24 -9.32
C GLU A 243 -3.99 -17.84 -8.73
N ALA A 244 -3.68 -16.84 -9.57
CA ALA A 244 -3.47 -15.47 -9.13
C ALA A 244 -4.71 -14.91 -8.44
N ILE A 245 -4.48 -14.15 -7.38
CA ILE A 245 -5.51 -13.39 -6.67
C ILE A 245 -6.03 -12.23 -7.52
N ASP A 246 -7.18 -11.67 -7.18
CA ASP A 246 -7.75 -10.49 -7.85
C ASP A 246 -7.09 -9.20 -7.34
N ARG A 247 -5.76 -9.12 -7.56
CA ARG A 247 -4.92 -7.95 -7.30
C ARG A 247 -4.15 -7.65 -8.57
N GLN A 248 -4.17 -6.38 -8.97
CA GLN A 248 -3.48 -5.94 -10.20
C GLN A 248 -1.96 -5.98 -10.04
N GLN A 249 -1.26 -5.99 -11.17
CA GLN A 249 0.18 -5.86 -11.25
C GLN A 249 0.58 -4.38 -11.33
N ALA A 250 1.85 -4.10 -11.05
CA ALA A 250 2.42 -2.78 -11.33
C ALA A 250 2.86 -2.69 -12.79
N PHE A 251 2.58 -1.56 -13.43
CA PHE A 251 3.09 -1.21 -14.76
C PHE A 251 3.96 0.05 -14.68
N PHE A 252 5.16 -0.06 -15.22
CA PHE A 252 6.17 1.00 -15.28
C PHE A 252 6.41 1.37 -16.75
N PRO A 253 5.80 2.46 -17.25
CA PRO A 253 5.83 2.78 -18.67
C PRO A 253 7.18 3.35 -19.11
N ILE A 254 7.42 3.38 -20.42
CA ILE A 254 8.52 4.14 -21.04
C ILE A 254 7.94 5.25 -21.93
N SER A 255 8.67 6.37 -22.11
CA SER A 255 8.15 7.54 -22.84
C SER A 255 7.58 7.24 -24.21
N GLU A 256 8.18 6.32 -24.95
CA GLU A 256 7.79 5.95 -26.31
C GLU A 256 7.87 4.43 -26.50
N PRO A 257 6.92 3.83 -27.25
CA PRO A 257 6.99 2.42 -27.62
C PRO A 257 8.29 2.06 -28.36
N VAL A 258 8.78 0.83 -28.16
CA VAL A 258 9.99 0.33 -28.82
C VAL A 258 9.70 -1.01 -29.49
N GLU A 259 9.89 -1.10 -30.81
CA GLU A 259 9.88 -2.39 -31.49
C GLU A 259 11.04 -3.27 -31.00
N VAL A 260 10.73 -4.51 -30.65
CA VAL A 260 11.69 -5.50 -30.17
C VAL A 260 11.57 -6.80 -30.96
N ARG A 261 12.70 -7.50 -31.09
CA ARG A 261 12.79 -8.80 -31.75
C ARG A 261 13.06 -9.90 -30.74
N ALA A 262 12.55 -11.09 -30.99
CA ALA A 262 12.89 -12.28 -30.24
C ALA A 262 14.42 -12.44 -30.12
N GLY A 263 14.89 -12.76 -28.93
CA GLY A 263 16.31 -12.87 -28.58
C GLY A 263 16.98 -11.54 -28.18
N ALA A 264 16.35 -10.38 -28.40
CA ALA A 264 16.89 -9.10 -27.97
C ALA A 264 17.00 -9.02 -26.44
N LEU A 265 18.01 -8.29 -25.97
CA LEU A 265 18.22 -8.01 -24.55
C LEU A 265 17.72 -6.60 -24.23
N VAL A 266 16.97 -6.48 -23.12
CA VAL A 266 16.59 -5.21 -22.50
C VAL A 266 17.08 -5.24 -21.06
N THR A 267 17.79 -4.21 -20.64
CA THR A 267 18.26 -4.10 -19.25
C THR A 267 17.34 -3.15 -18.49
N ALA A 268 16.80 -3.60 -17.36
CA ALA A 268 15.94 -2.80 -16.50
C ALA A 268 16.60 -2.61 -15.14
N LYS A 269 16.67 -1.38 -14.65
CA LYS A 269 17.10 -1.06 -13.29
C LYS A 269 15.94 -0.44 -12.53
N VAL A 270 15.56 -1.03 -11.40
CA VAL A 270 14.49 -0.54 -10.52
C VAL A 270 15.08 -0.17 -9.17
N ARG A 271 14.80 1.04 -8.71
CA ARG A 271 15.24 1.57 -7.41
C ARG A 271 14.02 2.00 -6.62
N THR A 272 13.94 1.65 -5.35
CA THR A 272 12.78 2.01 -4.52
C THR A 272 13.19 2.37 -3.10
N ARG A 273 12.44 3.31 -2.52
CA ARG A 273 12.37 3.62 -1.09
C ARG A 273 10.92 3.37 -0.68
N PRO A 274 10.59 2.13 -0.24
CA PRO A 274 9.20 1.71 -0.04
C PRO A 274 8.42 2.61 0.93
N ASP A 275 9.06 2.99 2.03
CA ASP A 275 8.46 3.79 3.10
C ASP A 275 8.24 5.25 2.70
N ASP A 276 9.03 5.76 1.75
CA ASP A 276 8.83 7.08 1.13
C ASP A 276 7.88 7.02 -0.08
N HIS A 277 7.35 5.84 -0.41
CA HIS A 277 6.52 5.57 -1.59
C HIS A 277 7.17 6.01 -2.92
N MET A 278 8.50 5.93 -2.99
CA MET A 278 9.28 6.36 -4.15
C MET A 278 9.79 5.17 -4.95
N ILE A 279 9.59 5.19 -6.26
CA ILE A 279 10.17 4.21 -7.19
C ILE A 279 10.68 4.90 -8.45
N ALA A 280 11.87 4.50 -8.89
CA ALA A 280 12.49 4.94 -10.12
C ALA A 280 12.88 3.74 -10.96
N TRP A 281 12.65 3.82 -12.26
CA TRP A 281 13.03 2.77 -13.20
C TRP A 281 13.82 3.34 -14.36
N THR A 282 14.73 2.52 -14.87
CA THR A 282 15.54 2.82 -16.05
C THR A 282 15.50 1.62 -16.96
N VAL A 283 15.18 1.84 -18.23
CA VAL A 283 15.11 0.80 -19.25
C VAL A 283 16.10 1.14 -20.35
N GLU A 284 17.03 0.23 -20.60
CA GLU A 284 18.09 0.36 -21.58
C GLU A 284 17.91 -0.72 -22.65
N PHE A 285 18.09 -0.33 -23.92
CA PHE A 285 18.08 -1.22 -25.07
C PHE A 285 19.50 -1.29 -25.66
N PRO A 286 20.39 -2.17 -25.15
CA PRO A 286 21.81 -2.19 -25.52
C PRO A 286 22.09 -2.22 -27.02
N ALA A 287 21.26 -2.92 -27.80
CA ALA A 287 21.41 -3.02 -29.25
C ALA A 287 21.23 -1.69 -29.99
N THR A 288 20.48 -0.74 -29.42
CA THR A 288 20.19 0.57 -30.05
C THR A 288 20.81 1.74 -29.28
N GLY A 289 21.25 1.52 -28.04
CA GLY A 289 21.70 2.57 -27.13
C GLY A 289 20.57 3.43 -26.54
N ARG A 290 19.30 3.16 -26.88
CA ARG A 290 18.15 3.90 -26.33
C ARG A 290 18.01 3.63 -24.84
N THR A 291 17.74 4.68 -24.08
CA THR A 291 17.60 4.64 -22.62
C THR A 291 16.42 5.51 -22.18
N PHE A 292 15.56 4.98 -21.31
CA PHE A 292 14.43 5.66 -20.70
C PHE A 292 14.61 5.71 -19.19
N LYS A 293 14.37 6.87 -18.58
CA LYS A 293 14.54 7.09 -17.13
C LYS A 293 13.30 7.77 -16.60
N HIS A 294 12.74 7.20 -15.53
CA HIS A 294 11.50 7.65 -14.92
C HIS A 294 11.55 7.49 -13.41
N SER A 295 10.76 8.32 -12.71
CA SER A 295 10.70 8.33 -11.25
C SER A 295 9.35 8.86 -10.79
N THR A 296 8.74 8.22 -9.77
CA THR A 296 7.52 8.77 -9.16
C THR A 296 7.70 10.14 -8.55
N LEU A 297 8.94 10.56 -8.25
CA LEU A 297 9.23 11.94 -7.87
C LEU A 297 8.89 12.94 -8.98
N ASP A 298 9.26 12.61 -10.23
CA ASP A 298 9.00 13.46 -11.40
C ASP A 298 7.52 13.42 -11.80
N GLY A 299 6.78 12.41 -11.31
CA GLY A 299 5.33 12.27 -11.46
C GLY A 299 4.53 13.17 -10.52
N MET A 300 5.15 13.72 -9.47
CA MET A 300 4.46 14.59 -8.52
C MET A 300 4.33 16.02 -9.08
N VAL A 301 3.16 16.63 -8.88
CA VAL A 301 2.97 18.07 -9.10
C VAL A 301 3.25 18.76 -7.77
N LEU A 302 4.53 19.09 -7.55
CA LEU A 302 5.00 19.73 -6.32
C LEU A 302 5.20 21.23 -6.55
N ASP A 303 4.87 22.04 -5.55
CA ASP A 303 5.33 23.41 -5.47
C ASP A 303 6.66 23.54 -4.69
N ALA A 304 7.23 24.75 -4.67
CA ALA A 304 8.46 25.02 -3.94
C ALA A 304 8.31 24.84 -2.41
N GLY A 305 7.10 25.03 -1.87
CA GLY A 305 6.77 24.77 -0.47
C GLY A 305 6.80 23.28 -0.16
N ASP A 306 6.22 22.45 -1.02
CA ASP A 306 6.16 20.98 -0.92
C ASP A 306 7.55 20.36 -0.82
N LEU A 307 8.48 20.78 -1.68
CA LEU A 307 9.88 20.35 -1.65
C LEU A 307 10.60 20.76 -0.36
N MET A 308 10.17 21.87 0.26
CA MET A 308 10.77 22.39 1.49
C MET A 308 10.13 21.80 2.77
N HIS A 309 8.98 21.12 2.70
CA HIS A 309 8.27 20.65 3.90
C HIS A 309 8.98 19.53 4.66
N GLY A 310 9.81 18.73 3.98
CA GLY A 310 10.56 17.63 4.58
C GLY A 310 12.02 17.93 5.00
N LEU A 311 12.51 19.17 4.83
CA LEU A 311 13.91 19.50 5.12
C LEU A 311 14.15 19.57 6.64
N PRO A 312 15.08 18.76 7.22
CA PRO A 312 15.30 18.71 8.68
C PRO A 312 15.70 20.06 9.30
N GLU A 313 16.42 20.89 8.54
CA GLU A 313 16.93 22.20 8.98
C GLU A 313 15.91 23.34 8.83
N ARG A 314 14.73 23.07 8.25
CA ARG A 314 13.69 24.09 8.10
C ARG A 314 13.08 24.38 9.47
N VAL A 315 12.98 25.67 9.81
CA VAL A 315 12.16 26.12 10.94
C VAL A 315 10.70 26.22 10.46
N PRO A 316 9.78 25.33 10.90
CA PRO A 316 8.40 25.36 10.45
C PRO A 316 7.63 26.51 11.09
N LEU A 317 6.71 27.10 10.35
CA LEU A 317 5.74 28.08 10.85
C LEU A 317 4.33 27.53 10.66
N LEU A 318 3.46 27.75 11.64
CA LEU A 318 2.04 27.39 11.51
C LEU A 318 1.40 28.19 10.38
N SER A 319 0.68 27.51 9.49
CA SER A 319 -0.23 28.15 8.54
C SER A 319 -1.42 28.79 9.29
N PRO A 320 -2.24 29.64 8.65
CA PRO A 320 -3.50 30.10 9.24
C PRO A 320 -4.38 28.94 9.72
N GLU A 321 -4.52 27.88 8.92
CA GLU A 321 -5.23 26.66 9.32
C GLU A 321 -4.54 25.94 10.48
N GLY A 322 -3.21 25.88 10.49
CA GLY A 322 -2.44 25.31 11.60
C GLY A 322 -2.69 26.04 12.92
N ARG A 323 -2.73 27.38 12.91
CA ARG A 323 -3.10 28.18 14.08
C ARG A 323 -4.54 27.93 14.52
N ALA A 324 -5.48 27.85 13.58
CA ALA A 324 -6.87 27.54 13.90
C ALA A 324 -7.03 26.12 14.47
N ARG A 325 -6.24 25.15 13.99
CA ARG A 325 -6.21 23.79 14.55
C ARG A 325 -5.69 23.81 15.98
N VAL A 326 -4.63 24.57 16.27
CA VAL A 326 -4.17 24.79 17.65
C VAL A 326 -5.28 25.35 18.53
N THR A 327 -6.04 26.34 18.04
CA THR A 327 -7.22 26.87 18.76
C THR A 327 -8.23 25.76 19.05
N VAL A 328 -8.63 24.96 18.05
CA VAL A 328 -9.56 23.82 18.28
C VAL A 328 -9.06 22.91 19.38
N LEU A 329 -7.80 22.48 19.29
CA LEU A 329 -7.19 21.53 20.23
C LEU A 329 -7.03 22.14 21.63
N SER A 330 -6.70 23.42 21.75
CA SER A 330 -6.56 24.09 23.04
C SER A 330 -7.88 24.18 23.81
N TYR A 331 -9.01 24.11 23.11
CA TYR A 331 -10.34 24.09 23.72
C TYR A 331 -10.90 22.68 23.95
N CYS A 332 -10.17 21.62 23.59
CA CYS A 332 -10.53 20.22 23.87
C CYS A 332 -10.15 19.82 25.32
N ASP A 333 -10.71 20.53 26.31
CA ASP A 333 -10.36 20.39 27.73
C ASP A 333 -11.36 19.55 28.56
N GLY A 334 -12.29 18.87 27.88
CA GLY A 334 -13.37 18.10 28.50
C GLY A 334 -14.49 18.94 29.13
N ARG A 335 -14.48 20.28 28.96
CA ARG A 335 -15.49 21.19 29.55
C ARG A 335 -16.35 21.89 28.51
N ARG A 336 -15.88 22.03 27.27
CA ARG A 336 -16.59 22.71 26.18
C ARG A 336 -17.23 21.74 25.21
N THR A 337 -18.39 22.12 24.72
CA THR A 337 -19.08 21.44 23.62
C THR A 337 -18.44 21.79 22.28
N ALA A 338 -18.59 20.92 21.28
CA ALA A 338 -18.11 21.19 19.91
C ALA A 338 -18.62 22.55 19.38
N ARG A 339 -19.86 22.92 19.71
CA ARG A 339 -20.44 24.22 19.33
C ARG A 339 -19.71 25.41 19.96
N GLU A 340 -19.25 25.29 21.20
CA GLU A 340 -18.48 26.35 21.87
C GLU A 340 -17.07 26.45 21.29
N VAL A 341 -16.47 25.31 20.90
CA VAL A 341 -15.20 25.29 20.15
C VAL A 341 -15.36 25.96 18.78
N GLU A 342 -16.44 25.69 18.06
CA GLU A 342 -16.76 26.36 16.79
C GLU A 342 -16.88 27.88 16.95
N GLN A 343 -17.53 28.34 18.01
CA GLN A 343 -17.65 29.77 18.31
C GLN A 343 -16.28 30.40 18.62
N ALA A 344 -15.41 29.70 19.34
CA ALA A 344 -14.06 30.18 19.64
C ALA A 344 -13.21 30.29 18.36
N VAL A 345 -13.26 29.29 17.47
CA VAL A 345 -12.56 29.36 16.17
C VAL A 345 -13.09 30.50 15.30
N LEU A 346 -14.41 30.70 15.26
CA LEU A 346 -15.00 31.82 14.52
C LEU A 346 -14.58 33.19 15.09
N ALA A 347 -14.44 33.31 16.41
CA ALA A 347 -14.03 34.54 17.06
C ALA A 347 -12.54 34.85 16.85
N GLU A 348 -11.67 33.83 16.97
CA GLU A 348 -10.22 33.99 16.88
C GLU A 348 -9.69 33.98 15.42
N HIS A 349 -10.40 33.31 14.51
CA HIS A 349 -10.01 33.17 13.10
C HIS A 349 -11.16 33.52 12.13
N PRO A 350 -11.72 34.74 12.21
CA PRO A 350 -12.95 35.11 11.49
C PRO A 350 -12.83 35.07 9.96
N MET A 351 -11.61 35.13 9.43
CA MET A 351 -11.33 35.13 8.00
C MET A 351 -10.79 33.79 7.48
N LEU A 352 -10.71 32.76 8.33
CA LEU A 352 -10.11 31.48 7.94
C LEU A 352 -10.92 30.78 6.86
N LEU A 353 -12.25 30.77 7.01
CA LEU A 353 -13.16 30.02 6.15
C LEU A 353 -14.35 30.88 5.74
N PRO A 354 -14.89 30.70 4.53
CA PRO A 354 -15.83 31.63 3.92
C PRO A 354 -17.22 31.60 4.55
N SER A 355 -17.52 30.65 5.44
CA SER A 355 -18.82 30.57 6.11
C SER A 355 -18.76 29.82 7.44
N LYS A 356 -19.77 30.03 8.27
CA LYS A 356 -19.98 29.27 9.51
C LYS A 356 -20.03 27.76 9.26
N ARG A 357 -20.65 27.33 8.15
CA ARG A 357 -20.75 25.91 7.79
C ARG A 357 -19.38 25.29 7.50
N GLU A 358 -18.49 26.04 6.86
CA GLU A 358 -17.11 25.58 6.63
C GLU A 358 -16.33 25.50 7.94
N ILE A 359 -16.52 26.46 8.86
CA ILE A 359 -15.91 26.39 10.20
C ILE A 359 -16.40 25.16 10.95
N SER A 360 -17.70 24.87 10.98
CA SER A 360 -18.22 23.65 11.61
C SER A 360 -17.62 22.38 10.98
N ARG A 361 -17.44 22.34 9.66
CA ARG A 361 -16.77 21.19 8.99
C ARG A 361 -15.30 21.07 9.38
N PHE A 362 -14.58 22.19 9.44
CA PHE A 362 -13.19 22.21 9.88
C PHE A 362 -13.05 21.72 11.32
N VAL A 363 -13.83 22.28 12.25
CA VAL A 363 -13.82 21.86 13.66
C VAL A 363 -14.19 20.39 13.79
N ALA A 364 -15.26 19.93 13.14
CA ALA A 364 -15.64 18.52 13.15
C ALA A 364 -14.53 17.61 12.57
N SER A 365 -13.84 18.04 11.51
CA SER A 365 -12.71 17.30 10.93
C SER A 365 -11.53 17.20 11.89
N VAL A 366 -11.20 18.27 12.61
CA VAL A 366 -10.14 18.25 13.64
C VAL A 366 -10.55 17.40 14.83
N LEU A 367 -11.74 17.63 15.39
CA LEU A 367 -12.25 16.87 16.54
C LEU A 367 -12.35 15.38 16.25
N SER A 368 -12.85 14.99 15.07
CA SER A 368 -12.98 13.58 14.71
C SER A 368 -11.64 12.83 14.56
N LYS A 369 -10.54 13.56 14.36
CA LYS A 369 -9.19 13.01 14.23
C LYS A 369 -8.41 13.01 15.53
N ASP A 370 -8.52 14.09 16.30
CA ASP A 370 -7.58 14.42 17.38
C ASP A 370 -8.24 14.52 18.77
N ALA A 371 -9.57 14.40 18.87
CA ALA A 371 -10.32 14.48 20.14
C ALA A 371 -11.19 13.23 20.36
N THR A 372 -11.35 12.85 21.63
CA THR A 372 -12.05 11.63 22.08
C THR A 372 -13.44 11.88 22.61
#